data_AF-A0A0C3B4I4-F1
#
_entry.id   AF-A0A0C3B4I4-F1
#
_cell.length_a   1.000
_cell.length_b   1.000
_cell.length_c   1.000
_cell.angle_alpha   90.00
_cell.angle_beta   90.00
_cell.angle_gamma   90.00
#
_symmetry.space_group_name_H-M   'P 1'
#
loop_
_entity.id
_entity.type
_entity.pdbx_description
1 polymer ?
#
loop_
_entity_poly.entity_id
_entity_poly.type
_entity_poly.pdbx_seq_one_letter_code
_entity_poly.pdbx_strand_id
1 'polypeptide(L)'
;MTVLFRPNTQQKRRIMNRVTQLADQEKENLNLAERNRALADSLADELKKSSSRSSSSSSKKPTPTIAVDLDGRLKAMMGLIQGLRENLEKETGAREELHKQLTKERAERREDVEALRQVRFLFSFSHRSAHGFRQKILNHIECDTWEDLRQDKSIYNLAEHVYAHPADTEHPPSRGAVQFLCSYNNVRRSGNSVAHTAKAEEVKAAVTTRQLELTERWWLEQLYMFTYGEPV
;
A
#
# COMPACT_ATOMS: atom_id res chain seq x y z
N MET A 1 -3.82 -24.39 -2.25
CA MET A 1 -4.70 -23.68 -3.22
C MET A 1 -4.94 -22.25 -2.74
N THR A 2 -4.53 -21.27 -3.55
CA THR A 2 -4.41 -19.85 -3.22
C THR A 2 -5.74 -19.12 -3.43
N VAL A 3 -6.48 -18.80 -2.37
CA VAL A 3 -7.72 -18.01 -2.51
C VAL A 3 -7.38 -16.53 -2.41
N LEU A 4 -7.20 -15.92 -3.58
CA LEU A 4 -7.08 -14.50 -3.82
C LEU A 4 -8.20 -13.73 -3.09
N PHE A 5 -7.82 -12.72 -2.31
CA PHE A 5 -8.73 -11.72 -1.74
C PHE A 5 -9.60 -11.16 -2.87
N ARG A 6 -10.86 -11.60 -2.97
CA ARG A 6 -11.82 -10.96 -3.87
C ARG A 6 -12.22 -9.63 -3.22
N PRO A 7 -11.92 -8.47 -3.86
CA PRO A 7 -12.37 -7.19 -3.34
C PRO A 7 -13.90 -7.20 -3.27
N ASN A 8 -14.47 -6.70 -2.16
CA ASN A 8 -15.91 -6.42 -2.10
C ASN A 8 -16.29 -5.58 -3.34
N THR A 9 -17.45 -5.85 -3.93
CA THR A 9 -18.01 -5.17 -5.11
C THR A 9 -17.84 -3.64 -5.07
N GLN A 10 -17.97 -3.02 -3.89
CA GLN A 10 -17.77 -1.58 -3.72
C GLN A 10 -16.30 -1.16 -3.83
N GLN A 11 -15.38 -1.93 -3.26
CA GLN A 11 -13.93 -1.69 -3.36
C GLN A 11 -13.44 -1.95 -4.78
N LYS A 12 -13.98 -2.98 -5.46
CA LYS A 12 -13.70 -3.26 -6.88
C LYS A 12 -14.12 -2.09 -7.77
N ARG A 13 -15.30 -1.49 -7.53
CA ARG A 13 -15.75 -0.29 -8.26
C ARG A 13 -14.84 0.92 -8.01
N ARG A 14 -14.44 1.18 -6.76
CA ARG A 14 -13.52 2.30 -6.45
C ARG A 14 -12.16 2.13 -7.12
N ILE A 15 -11.60 0.92 -7.08
CA ILE A 15 -10.33 0.61 -7.75
C ILE A 15 -10.48 0.77 -9.26
N MET A 16 -11.55 0.23 -9.85
CA MET A 16 -11.79 0.31 -11.28
C MET A 16 -11.97 1.77 -11.75
N ASN A 17 -12.76 2.57 -11.03
CA ASN A 17 -12.92 4.00 -11.33
C ASN A 17 -11.58 4.74 -11.23
N ARG A 18 -10.74 4.42 -10.24
CA ARG A 18 -9.43 5.05 -10.10
C ARG A 18 -8.47 4.65 -11.22
N VAL A 19 -8.51 3.38 -11.64
CA VAL A 19 -7.71 2.88 -12.77
C VAL A 19 -8.14 3.55 -14.07
N THR A 20 -9.43 3.68 -14.33
CA THR A 20 -9.94 4.40 -15.51
C THR A 20 -9.49 5.86 -15.50
N GLN A 21 -9.62 6.53 -14.36
CA GLN A 21 -9.20 7.93 -14.21
C GLN A 21 -7.69 8.12 -14.43
N LEU A 22 -6.86 7.17 -13.97
CA LEU A 22 -5.41 7.19 -14.21
C LEU A 22 -5.06 6.91 -15.67
N ALA A 23 -5.78 6.01 -16.34
CA ALA A 23 -5.59 5.72 -17.76
C ALA A 23 -5.94 6.93 -18.64
N ASP A 24 -7.03 7.62 -18.32
CA ASP A 24 -7.43 8.86 -19.02
C ASP A 24 -6.38 9.96 -18.80
N GLN A 25 -5.86 10.09 -17.59
CA GLN A 25 -4.80 11.05 -17.27
C GLN A 25 -3.47 10.71 -17.97
N GLU A 26 -3.11 9.43 -18.07
CA GLU A 26 -1.92 8.98 -18.80
C GLU A 26 -2.03 9.27 -20.30
N LYS A 27 -3.22 9.06 -20.88
CA LYS A 27 -3.51 9.42 -22.28
C LYS A 27 -3.40 10.92 -22.53
N GLU A 28 -3.87 11.76 -21.60
CA GLU A 28 -3.72 13.21 -21.69
C GLU A 28 -2.26 13.65 -21.60
N ASN A 29 -1.49 13.05 -20.68
CA ASN A 29 -0.06 13.30 -20.54
C ASN A 29 0.73 12.90 -21.80
N LEU A 30 0.38 11.78 -22.45
CA LEU A 30 0.98 11.37 -23.71
C LEU A 30 0.69 12.36 -24.83
N ASN A 31 -0.56 12.83 -24.95
CA ASN A 31 -0.92 13.86 -25.93
C ASN A 31 -0.18 15.18 -25.69
N LEU A 32 0.02 15.58 -24.42
CA LEU A 32 0.82 16.75 -24.09
C LEU A 32 2.29 16.56 -24.46
N ALA A 33 2.85 15.39 -24.19
CA ALA A 33 4.22 15.07 -24.57
C ALA A 33 4.44 15.08 -26.09
N GLU A 34 3.50 14.55 -26.87
CA GLU A 34 3.55 14.60 -28.34
C GLU A 34 3.43 16.03 -28.87
N ARG A 35 2.51 16.84 -28.32
CA ARG A 35 2.41 18.27 -28.69
C ARG A 35 3.69 19.04 -28.37
N ASN A 36 4.28 18.79 -27.20
CA ASN A 36 5.53 19.44 -26.80
C ASN A 36 6.69 19.03 -27.72
N ARG A 37 6.74 17.77 -28.15
CA ARG A 37 7.71 17.31 -29.14
C ARG A 37 7.50 18.00 -30.50
N ALA A 38 6.27 18.04 -30.99
CA ALA A 38 5.95 18.71 -32.26
C ALA A 38 6.28 20.20 -32.24
N LEU A 39 6.03 20.89 -31.11
CA LEU A 39 6.43 22.29 -30.93
C LEU A 39 7.96 22.46 -30.93
N ALA A 40 8.69 21.56 -30.26
CA ALA A 40 10.15 21.58 -30.25
C ALA A 40 10.73 21.35 -31.66
N ASP A 41 10.17 20.42 -32.43
CA ASP A 41 10.60 20.15 -33.80
C ASP A 41 10.30 21.34 -34.72
N SER A 42 9.12 21.96 -34.59
CA SER A 42 8.77 23.17 -35.34
C SER A 42 9.72 24.34 -35.03
N LEU A 43 10.09 24.53 -33.77
CA LEU A 43 11.05 25.56 -33.37
C LEU A 43 12.45 25.27 -33.92
N ALA A 44 12.89 24.01 -33.93
CA ALA A 44 14.16 23.60 -34.50
C ALA A 44 14.21 23.84 -36.03
N ASP A 45 13.11 23.61 -36.73
CA ASP A 45 13.00 23.85 -38.17
C ASP A 45 12.96 25.35 -38.51
N GLU A 46 12.28 26.19 -37.72
CA GLU A 46 12.37 27.65 -37.88
C GLU A 46 13.79 28.19 -37.67
N LEU A 47 14.53 27.64 -36.69
CA LEU A 47 15.94 27.95 -36.46
C LEU A 47 16.83 27.53 -37.65
N LYS A 48 16.61 26.36 -38.23
CA LYS A 48 17.33 25.92 -39.44
C LYS A 48 16.98 26.76 -40.67
N LYS A 49 15.71 27.16 -40.83
CA LYS A 49 15.23 27.97 -41.96
C LYS A 49 15.72 29.42 -41.91
N SER A 50 15.88 29.96 -40.71
CA SER A 50 16.52 31.27 -40.49
C SER A 50 18.04 31.21 -40.68
N SER A 51 18.69 30.10 -40.29
CA SER A 51 20.12 29.88 -40.55
C SER A 51 20.45 29.72 -42.05
N SER A 52 19.63 28.98 -42.80
CA SER A 52 19.83 28.71 -44.24
C SER A 52 19.42 29.84 -45.19
N ARG A 53 18.79 30.92 -44.69
CA ARG A 53 18.48 32.14 -45.46
C ARG A 53 19.60 33.19 -45.42
N SER A 54 20.72 32.92 -44.74
CA SER A 54 21.80 33.89 -44.50
C SER A 54 22.94 33.85 -45.54
N SER A 55 22.72 33.27 -46.73
CA SER A 55 23.75 33.14 -47.77
C SER A 55 23.28 33.57 -49.16
N SER A 56 22.92 34.86 -49.32
CA SER A 56 22.97 35.53 -50.63
C SER A 56 23.14 37.06 -50.51
N SER A 57 24.39 37.49 -50.77
CA SER A 57 24.88 38.79 -51.26
C SER A 57 24.02 40.07 -51.20
N SER A 58 24.58 41.13 -50.62
CA SER A 58 25.19 42.27 -51.34
C SER A 58 25.14 43.55 -50.51
N SER A 59 26.24 44.32 -50.55
CA SER A 59 26.44 45.55 -49.81
C SER A 59 25.49 46.66 -50.27
N LYS A 60 24.51 47.02 -49.42
CA LYS A 60 23.87 48.33 -49.44
C LYS A 60 23.74 48.83 -48.00
N LYS A 61 24.20 50.06 -47.77
CA LYS A 61 24.11 50.83 -46.52
C LYS A 61 22.74 50.62 -45.85
N PRO A 62 22.66 50.40 -44.52
CA PRO A 62 21.38 50.30 -43.85
C PRO A 62 20.72 51.67 -43.78
N THR A 63 19.62 51.80 -44.50
CA THR A 63 18.60 52.84 -44.32
C THR A 63 18.09 52.80 -42.86
N PRO A 64 17.88 53.94 -42.18
CA PRO A 64 17.60 54.01 -40.73
C PRO A 64 16.30 53.31 -40.28
N THR A 65 15.47 52.84 -41.21
CA THR A 65 14.21 52.13 -40.94
C THR A 65 14.40 50.69 -40.43
N ILE A 66 15.52 50.02 -40.76
CA ILE A 66 15.77 48.61 -40.38
C ILE A 66 16.26 48.49 -38.92
N ALA A 67 16.92 49.52 -38.39
CA ALA A 67 17.42 49.55 -37.02
C ALA A 67 16.27 49.60 -35.98
N VAL A 68 15.15 50.23 -36.32
CA VAL A 68 13.96 50.32 -35.45
C VAL A 68 13.22 48.98 -35.35
N ASP A 69 13.23 48.17 -36.41
CA ASP A 69 12.61 46.83 -36.44
C ASP A 69 13.40 45.80 -35.60
N LEU A 70 14.73 45.88 -35.61
CA LEU A 70 15.59 45.03 -34.81
C LEU A 70 15.48 45.34 -33.31
N ASP A 71 15.38 46.61 -32.93
CA ASP A 71 15.20 47.03 -31.53
C ASP A 71 13.84 46.58 -30.98
N GLY A 72 12.77 46.70 -31.78
CA GLY A 72 11.45 46.17 -31.46
C GLY A 72 11.44 44.64 -31.27
N ARG A 73 12.13 43.91 -32.15
CA ARG A 73 12.28 42.44 -32.04
C ARG A 73 13.12 42.04 -30.84
N LEU A 74 14.19 42.76 -30.54
CA LEU A 74 15.04 42.51 -29.36
C LEU A 74 14.23 42.70 -28.07
N LYS A 75 13.43 43.76 -27.99
CA LYS A 75 12.56 44.05 -26.85
C LYS A 75 11.47 42.99 -26.65
N ALA A 76 10.85 42.52 -27.75
CA ALA A 76 9.88 41.42 -27.69
C ALA A 76 10.52 40.10 -27.22
N MET A 77 11.74 39.81 -27.68
CA MET A 77 12.50 38.61 -27.32
C MET A 77 12.92 38.63 -25.85
N MET A 78 13.35 39.79 -25.34
CA MET A 78 13.62 39.99 -23.91
C MET A 78 12.36 39.79 -23.06
N GLY A 79 11.20 40.28 -23.51
CA GLY A 79 9.92 40.05 -22.83
C GLY A 79 9.53 38.56 -22.76
N LEU A 80 9.74 37.82 -23.85
CA LEU A 80 9.54 36.36 -23.88
C LEU A 80 10.50 35.63 -22.95
N ILE A 81 11.79 36.00 -22.94
CA ILE A 81 12.79 35.39 -22.04
C ILE A 81 12.42 35.65 -20.57
N GLN A 82 11.97 36.86 -20.25
CA GLN A 82 11.53 37.22 -18.91
C GLN A 82 10.29 36.39 -18.49
N GLY A 83 9.28 36.30 -19.35
CA GLY A 83 8.08 35.50 -19.09
C GLY A 83 8.37 33.99 -18.96
N LEU A 84 9.30 33.47 -19.77
CA LEU A 84 9.76 32.08 -19.66
C LEU A 84 10.51 31.83 -18.34
N ARG A 85 11.33 32.79 -17.87
CA ARG A 85 12.01 32.69 -16.57
C ARG A 85 11.01 32.66 -15.42
N GLU A 86 10.02 33.54 -15.44
CA GLU A 86 8.98 33.59 -14.40
C GLU A 86 8.10 32.32 -14.39
N ASN A 87 7.78 31.78 -15.57
CA ASN A 87 7.06 30.51 -15.67
C ASN A 87 7.89 29.32 -15.20
N LEU A 88 9.19 29.29 -15.54
CA LEU A 88 10.10 28.25 -15.09
C LEU A 88 10.19 28.26 -13.56
N GLU A 89 10.32 29.44 -12.96
CA GLU A 89 10.39 29.61 -11.50
C GLU A 89 9.11 29.12 -10.81
N LYS A 90 7.94 29.48 -11.35
CA LYS A 90 6.64 28.99 -10.87
C LYS A 90 6.48 27.48 -10.99
N GLU A 91 6.87 26.89 -12.13
CA GLU A 91 6.84 25.44 -12.32
C GLU A 91 7.80 24.72 -11.36
N THR A 92 9.01 25.25 -11.17
CA THR A 92 9.97 24.65 -10.23
C THR A 92 9.44 24.67 -8.80
N GLY A 93 8.83 25.77 -8.36
CA GLY A 93 8.21 25.86 -7.04
C GLY A 93 7.03 24.91 -6.87
N ALA A 94 6.15 24.82 -7.87
CA ALA A 94 5.03 23.87 -7.85
C ALA A 94 5.50 22.40 -7.81
N ARG A 95 6.60 22.10 -8.53
CA ARG A 95 7.17 20.76 -8.60
C ARG A 95 7.85 20.37 -7.28
N GLU A 96 8.54 21.28 -6.61
CA GLU A 96 9.10 21.06 -5.28
C GLU A 96 8.02 20.84 -4.22
N GLU A 97 6.94 21.63 -4.25
CA GLU A 97 5.82 21.47 -3.33
C GLU A 97 5.11 20.13 -3.54
N LEU A 98 4.86 19.76 -4.80
CA LEU A 98 4.27 18.46 -5.12
C LEU A 98 5.21 17.30 -4.72
N HIS A 99 6.52 17.48 -4.83
CA HIS A 99 7.50 16.49 -4.38
C HIS A 99 7.49 16.33 -2.85
N LYS A 100 7.39 17.43 -2.09
CA LYS A 100 7.23 17.41 -0.62
C LYS A 100 5.94 16.73 -0.19
N GLN A 101 4.83 17.01 -0.87
CA GLN A 101 3.56 16.35 -0.59
C GLN A 101 3.63 14.85 -0.91
N LEU A 102 4.24 14.47 -2.02
CA LEU A 102 4.43 13.08 -2.41
C LEU A 102 5.34 12.31 -1.43
N THR A 103 6.40 12.93 -0.93
CA THR A 103 7.29 12.28 0.06
C THR A 103 6.60 12.14 1.42
N LYS A 104 5.86 13.17 1.86
CA LYS A 104 5.03 13.12 3.06
C LYS A 104 3.95 12.03 2.97
N GLU A 105 3.18 12.01 1.90
CA GLU A 105 2.13 11.00 1.69
C GLU A 105 2.72 9.58 1.55
N ARG A 106 3.91 9.44 0.94
CA ARG A 106 4.65 8.16 0.89
C ARG A 106 5.20 7.72 2.25
N ALA A 107 5.45 8.64 3.17
CA ALA A 107 5.87 8.31 4.53
C ALA A 107 4.65 7.89 5.37
N GLU A 108 3.58 8.68 5.36
CA GLU A 108 2.31 8.38 6.03
C GLU A 108 1.71 7.05 5.55
N ARG A 109 1.66 6.84 4.23
CA ARG A 109 1.18 5.56 3.68
C ARG A 109 2.13 4.38 3.95
N ARG A 110 3.42 4.63 4.22
CA ARG A 110 4.33 3.54 4.61
C ARG A 110 3.99 3.07 6.02
N GLU A 111 3.74 3.99 6.93
CA GLU A 111 3.29 3.71 8.28
C GLU A 111 1.93 2.99 8.28
N ASP A 112 0.96 3.47 7.50
CA ASP A 112 -0.34 2.79 7.34
C ASP A 112 -0.21 1.39 6.71
N VAL A 113 0.69 1.22 5.74
CA VAL A 113 0.96 -0.09 5.12
C VAL A 113 1.69 -1.02 6.08
N GLU A 114 2.56 -0.51 6.95
CA GLU A 114 3.21 -1.29 8.00
C GLU A 114 2.23 -1.67 9.12
N ALA A 115 1.35 -0.76 9.54
CA ALA A 115 0.26 -1.04 10.47
C ALA A 115 -0.72 -2.07 9.88
N LEU A 116 -1.08 -1.95 8.60
CA LEU A 116 -1.91 -2.94 7.90
C LEU A 116 -1.19 -4.28 7.72
N ARG A 117 0.15 -4.27 7.54
CA ARG A 117 0.95 -5.50 7.52
C ARG A 117 0.97 -6.14 8.90
N GLN A 118 1.18 -5.39 9.98
CA GLN A 118 1.13 -5.88 11.36
C GLN A 118 -0.26 -6.45 11.69
N VAL A 119 -1.35 -5.76 11.34
CA VAL A 119 -2.73 -6.26 11.53
C VAL A 119 -3.00 -7.52 10.69
N ARG A 120 -2.58 -7.55 9.42
CA ARG A 120 -2.70 -8.73 8.55
C ARG A 120 -1.84 -9.90 9.03
N PHE A 121 -0.72 -9.60 9.67
CA PHE A 121 0.28 -10.54 10.17
C PHE A 121 -0.14 -11.17 11.49
N LEU A 122 -0.67 -10.37 12.43
CA LEU A 122 -1.39 -10.82 13.62
C LEU A 122 -2.59 -11.68 13.23
N PHE A 123 -3.35 -11.27 12.20
CA PHE A 123 -4.45 -12.08 11.67
C PHE A 123 -3.95 -13.45 11.18
N SER A 124 -2.98 -13.47 10.26
CA SER A 124 -2.48 -14.71 9.63
C SER A 124 -1.82 -15.66 10.64
N PHE A 125 -1.22 -15.10 11.70
CA PHE A 125 -0.56 -15.82 12.78
C PHE A 125 -1.59 -16.43 13.75
N SER A 126 -2.48 -15.61 14.31
CA SER A 126 -3.55 -16.07 15.20
C SER A 126 -4.43 -17.11 14.52
N HIS A 127 -4.60 -17.03 13.20
CA HIS A 127 -5.35 -18.03 12.43
C HIS A 127 -4.80 -19.47 12.53
N ARG A 128 -3.48 -19.67 12.44
CA ARG A 128 -2.89 -21.02 12.39
C ARG A 128 -2.85 -21.69 13.76
N SER A 129 -2.36 -20.97 14.76
CA SER A 129 -2.27 -21.47 16.14
C SER A 129 -3.63 -21.54 16.83
N ALA A 130 -4.50 -20.54 16.63
CA ALA A 130 -5.83 -20.58 17.25
C ALA A 130 -6.70 -21.70 16.69
N HIS A 131 -6.53 -22.10 15.43
CA HIS A 131 -7.30 -23.21 14.88
C HIS A 131 -6.98 -24.53 15.59
N GLY A 132 -5.69 -24.92 15.66
CA GLY A 132 -5.29 -26.17 16.32
C GLY A 132 -5.74 -26.20 17.78
N PHE A 133 -5.62 -25.06 18.45
CA PHE A 133 -6.08 -24.88 19.82
C PHE A 133 -7.60 -25.00 19.96
N ARG A 134 -8.38 -24.33 19.10
CA ARG A 134 -9.85 -24.43 19.07
C ARG A 134 -10.30 -25.85 18.80
N GLN A 135 -9.67 -26.56 17.87
CA GLN A 135 -10.02 -27.95 17.59
C GLN A 135 -9.78 -28.83 18.82
N LYS A 136 -8.65 -28.65 19.50
CA LYS A 136 -8.35 -29.39 20.74
C LYS A 136 -9.38 -29.09 21.83
N ILE A 137 -9.80 -27.82 21.98
CA ILE A 137 -10.89 -27.45 22.91
C ILE A 137 -12.23 -28.05 22.49
N LEU A 138 -12.62 -27.94 21.22
CA LEU A 138 -13.88 -28.48 20.72
C LEU A 138 -13.97 -29.99 20.96
N ASN A 139 -12.87 -30.71 20.80
CA ASN A 139 -12.78 -32.13 21.13
C ASN A 139 -12.96 -32.39 22.65
N HIS A 140 -12.54 -31.49 23.54
CA HIS A 140 -12.73 -31.63 24.98
C HIS A 140 -14.14 -31.22 25.44
N ILE A 141 -14.76 -30.26 24.76
CA ILE A 141 -16.10 -29.73 25.08
C ILE A 141 -17.20 -30.50 24.34
N GLU A 142 -16.83 -31.45 23.47
CA GLU A 142 -17.76 -32.23 22.63
C GLU A 142 -18.69 -31.32 21.80
N CYS A 143 -18.12 -30.30 21.16
CA CYS A 143 -18.85 -29.34 20.35
C CYS A 143 -18.38 -29.40 18.89
N ASP A 144 -19.32 -29.37 17.94
CA ASP A 144 -19.04 -29.57 16.52
C ASP A 144 -18.25 -28.42 15.90
N THR A 145 -18.61 -27.17 16.23
CA THR A 145 -17.94 -25.99 15.68
C THR A 145 -17.73 -24.90 16.74
N TRP A 146 -16.71 -24.07 16.51
CA TRP A 146 -16.42 -22.92 17.38
C TRP A 146 -17.54 -21.88 17.35
N GLU A 147 -18.23 -21.78 16.21
CA GLU A 147 -19.40 -20.95 16.01
C GLU A 147 -20.56 -21.40 16.90
N ASP A 148 -20.82 -22.72 16.98
CA ASP A 148 -21.86 -23.28 17.86
C ASP A 148 -21.54 -23.05 19.33
N LEU A 149 -20.27 -23.28 19.72
CA LEU A 149 -19.81 -23.05 21.10
C LEU A 149 -20.02 -21.60 21.55
N ARG A 150 -19.95 -20.66 20.61
CA ARG A 150 -20.00 -19.21 20.84
C ARG A 150 -21.40 -18.61 20.73
N GLN A 151 -22.33 -19.23 20.01
CA GLN A 151 -23.56 -18.60 19.50
C GLN A 151 -24.30 -17.73 20.51
N ASP A 152 -24.33 -18.13 21.79
CA ASP A 152 -25.04 -17.44 22.87
C ASP A 152 -24.12 -16.86 23.98
N LYS A 153 -22.80 -16.76 23.72
CA LYS A 153 -21.80 -16.33 24.72
C LYS A 153 -21.11 -15.03 24.31
N SER A 154 -21.02 -14.10 25.27
CA SER A 154 -20.09 -12.96 25.16
C SER A 154 -18.64 -13.46 25.13
N ILE A 155 -17.69 -12.63 24.66
CA ILE A 155 -16.26 -13.00 24.66
C ILE A 155 -15.79 -13.41 26.06
N TYR A 156 -16.22 -12.66 27.08
CA TYR A 156 -15.89 -12.93 28.46
C TYR A 156 -16.48 -14.27 28.92
N ASN A 157 -17.77 -14.52 28.67
CA ASN A 157 -18.43 -15.77 29.06
C ASN A 157 -17.87 -16.98 28.29
N LEU A 158 -17.48 -16.78 27.02
CA LEU A 158 -16.81 -17.80 26.22
C LEU A 158 -15.43 -18.13 26.79
N ALA A 159 -14.65 -17.11 27.16
CA ALA A 159 -13.33 -17.30 27.75
C ALA A 159 -13.41 -18.03 29.09
N GLU A 160 -14.37 -17.69 29.96
CA GLU A 160 -14.59 -18.41 31.22
C GLU A 160 -14.99 -19.87 30.98
N HIS A 161 -15.92 -20.11 30.06
CA HIS A 161 -16.36 -21.45 29.71
C HIS A 161 -15.21 -22.28 29.13
N VAL A 162 -14.44 -21.71 28.20
CA VAL A 162 -13.26 -22.35 27.60
C VAL A 162 -12.12 -22.50 28.60
N TYR A 163 -12.02 -21.68 29.64
CA TYR A 163 -10.97 -21.81 30.66
C TYR A 163 -11.29 -22.91 31.69
N ALA A 164 -12.57 -23.22 31.90
CA ALA A 164 -13.00 -24.24 32.86
C ALA A 164 -12.73 -25.69 32.40
N HIS A 165 -12.62 -25.95 31.09
CA HIS A 165 -12.51 -27.30 30.50
C HIS A 165 -11.08 -27.84 30.27
N PRO A 166 -10.05 -27.01 29.95
CA PRO A 166 -8.68 -27.46 29.73
C PRO A 166 -7.89 -27.72 31.02
N ALA A 167 -8.52 -27.60 32.19
CA ALA A 167 -7.86 -27.73 33.50
C ALA A 167 -7.19 -29.11 33.71
N ASP A 168 -7.65 -30.13 32.99
CA ASP A 168 -7.11 -31.50 33.06
C ASP A 168 -5.98 -31.79 32.05
N THR A 169 -5.48 -30.77 31.35
CA THR A 169 -4.36 -30.94 30.41
C THR A 169 -3.01 -30.73 31.08
N GLU A 170 -1.97 -31.41 30.58
CA GLU A 170 -0.60 -31.36 31.13
C GLU A 170 0.00 -29.93 31.13
N HIS A 171 -0.49 -29.07 30.23
CA HIS A 171 -0.02 -27.68 30.06
C HIS A 171 -1.19 -26.72 29.84
N PRO A 172 -1.97 -26.40 30.90
CA PRO A 172 -3.15 -25.57 30.75
C PRO A 172 -2.73 -24.14 30.37
N PRO A 173 -3.41 -23.51 29.39
CA PRO A 173 -3.11 -22.16 28.96
C PRO A 173 -3.60 -21.16 30.00
N SER A 174 -2.88 -20.04 30.14
CA SER A 174 -3.30 -18.97 31.04
C SER A 174 -4.65 -18.38 30.63
N ARG A 175 -5.37 -17.82 31.61
CA ARG A 175 -6.63 -17.10 31.37
C ARG A 175 -6.48 -16.00 30.32
N GLY A 176 -5.34 -15.31 30.31
CA GLY A 176 -5.01 -14.30 29.30
C GLY A 176 -4.88 -14.88 27.89
N ALA A 177 -4.23 -16.05 27.74
CA ALA A 177 -4.11 -16.72 26.45
C ALA A 177 -5.47 -17.23 25.94
N VAL A 178 -6.33 -17.73 26.83
CA VAL A 178 -7.71 -18.14 26.49
C VAL A 178 -8.56 -16.94 26.09
N GLN A 179 -8.48 -15.84 26.82
CA GLN A 179 -9.19 -14.60 26.49
C GLN A 179 -8.71 -14.03 25.16
N PHE A 180 -7.39 -14.04 24.91
CA PHE A 180 -6.79 -13.68 23.63
C PHE A 180 -7.40 -14.52 22.51
N LEU A 181 -7.43 -15.85 22.63
CA LEU A 181 -8.03 -16.75 21.65
C LEU A 181 -9.51 -16.46 21.37
N CYS A 182 -10.30 -16.23 22.43
CA CYS A 182 -11.74 -15.98 22.34
C CYS A 182 -12.07 -14.59 21.77
N SER A 183 -11.11 -13.65 21.82
CA SER A 183 -11.27 -12.29 21.29
C SER A 183 -11.20 -12.24 19.76
N TYR A 184 -10.48 -13.16 19.12
CA TYR A 184 -10.36 -13.24 17.66
C TYR A 184 -11.58 -13.91 17.02
N ASN A 185 -12.69 -13.20 16.97
CA ASN A 185 -13.99 -13.73 16.57
C ASN A 185 -14.29 -13.69 15.07
N ASN A 186 -13.57 -12.84 14.32
CA ASN A 186 -13.71 -12.70 12.87
C ASN A 186 -12.54 -13.31 12.11
N VAL A 187 -12.11 -14.48 12.58
CA VAL A 187 -11.23 -15.41 11.88
C VAL A 187 -11.94 -15.77 10.58
N ARG A 188 -11.72 -14.96 9.53
CA ARG A 188 -12.34 -15.11 8.22
C ARG A 188 -12.18 -16.56 7.74
N ARG A 189 -13.27 -17.15 7.23
CA ARG A 189 -13.31 -18.49 6.60
C ARG A 189 -12.14 -18.78 5.62
N SER A 190 -11.56 -17.74 5.02
CA SER A 190 -10.39 -17.82 4.12
C SER A 190 -9.04 -18.08 4.81
N GLY A 191 -8.88 -17.74 6.10
CA GLY A 191 -7.69 -18.06 6.89
C GLY A 191 -7.73 -19.47 7.48
N ASN A 192 -8.94 -20.00 7.76
CA ASN A 192 -9.12 -21.37 8.26
C ASN A 192 -8.55 -22.41 7.30
N SER A 193 -8.80 -22.32 5.98
CA SER A 193 -8.33 -23.31 5.02
C SER A 193 -6.80 -23.45 4.97
N VAL A 194 -6.05 -22.36 5.21
CA VAL A 194 -4.58 -22.36 5.25
C VAL A 194 -4.06 -22.77 6.63
N ALA A 195 -4.82 -22.48 7.69
CA ALA A 195 -4.53 -22.92 9.05
C ALA A 195 -4.64 -24.44 9.21
N HIS A 196 -5.64 -25.08 8.58
CA HIS A 196 -5.79 -26.55 8.59
C HIS A 196 -4.60 -27.30 7.99
N THR A 197 -3.78 -26.65 7.14
CA THR A 197 -2.64 -27.29 6.46
C THR A 197 -1.28 -26.92 7.07
N ALA A 198 -1.25 -26.11 8.12
CA ALA A 198 0.00 -25.65 8.73
C ALA A 198 0.66 -26.75 9.56
N LYS A 199 1.94 -27.04 9.29
CA LYS A 199 2.75 -27.97 10.08
C LYS A 199 3.18 -27.32 11.40
N ALA A 200 3.41 -28.13 12.43
CA ALA A 200 3.90 -27.67 13.73
C ALA A 200 5.18 -26.82 13.60
N GLU A 201 6.12 -27.24 12.75
CA GLU A 201 7.38 -26.53 12.49
C GLU A 201 7.15 -25.12 11.93
N GLU A 202 6.16 -24.94 11.06
CA GLU A 202 5.82 -23.63 10.51
C GLU A 202 5.21 -22.70 11.58
N VAL A 203 4.46 -23.28 12.52
CA VAL A 203 3.90 -22.53 13.64
C VAL A 203 5.01 -22.16 14.63
N LYS A 204 5.91 -23.10 14.95
CA LYS A 204 7.09 -22.88 15.82
C LYS A 204 8.03 -21.81 15.28
N ALA A 205 8.39 -21.90 14.00
CA ALA A 205 9.21 -20.91 13.31
C ALA A 205 8.52 -19.53 13.30
N ALA A 206 7.20 -19.49 13.16
CA ALA A 206 6.45 -18.24 13.21
C ALA A 206 6.44 -17.61 14.61
N VAL A 207 6.37 -18.41 15.69
CA VAL A 207 6.38 -17.86 17.07
C VAL A 207 7.78 -17.29 17.40
N THR A 208 8.85 -17.99 17.00
CA THR A 208 10.24 -17.63 17.33
C THR A 208 10.81 -16.47 16.51
N THR A 209 10.57 -16.44 15.19
CA THR A 209 11.29 -15.53 14.28
C THR A 209 10.68 -14.14 14.14
N ARG A 210 9.49 -13.91 14.71
CA ARG A 210 8.69 -12.72 14.43
C ARG A 210 8.76 -11.68 15.53
N GLN A 211 8.83 -10.40 15.16
CA GLN A 211 8.71 -9.28 16.11
C GLN A 211 7.25 -9.19 16.59
N LEU A 212 7.01 -9.67 17.80
CA LEU A 212 5.74 -9.63 18.50
C LEU A 212 5.97 -8.87 19.82
N GLU A 213 4.93 -8.25 20.36
CA GLU A 213 5.00 -7.75 21.73
C GLU A 213 5.24 -8.92 22.69
N LEU A 214 5.98 -8.64 23.77
CA LEU A 214 6.47 -9.68 24.69
C LEU A 214 5.31 -10.49 25.30
N THR A 215 4.20 -9.82 25.61
CA THR A 215 2.98 -10.44 26.15
C THR A 215 2.24 -11.29 25.10
N GLU A 216 2.14 -10.81 23.86
CA GLU A 216 1.51 -11.56 22.78
C GLU A 216 2.31 -12.81 22.44
N ARG A 217 3.63 -12.68 22.30
CA ARG A 217 4.52 -13.83 22.07
C ARG A 217 4.32 -14.89 23.15
N TRP A 218 4.30 -14.48 24.41
CA TRP A 218 4.12 -15.39 25.54
C TRP A 218 2.77 -16.13 25.51
N TRP A 219 1.67 -15.46 25.16
CA TRP A 219 0.38 -16.14 24.99
C TRP A 219 0.43 -17.15 23.84
N LEU A 220 1.10 -16.81 22.75
CA LEU A 220 1.18 -17.66 21.56
C LEU A 220 2.07 -18.89 21.78
N GLU A 221 3.14 -18.74 22.56
CA GLU A 221 3.96 -19.86 23.05
C GLU A 221 3.14 -20.82 23.92
N GLN A 222 2.29 -20.31 24.83
CA GLN A 222 1.40 -21.15 25.61
C GLN A 222 0.37 -21.89 24.75
N LEU A 223 -0.24 -21.20 23.79
CA LEU A 223 -1.17 -21.84 22.85
C LEU A 223 -0.47 -22.91 22.00
N TYR A 224 0.79 -22.68 21.60
CA TYR A 224 1.60 -23.67 20.89
C TYR A 224 1.86 -24.90 21.76
N MET A 225 2.36 -24.69 22.98
CA MET A 225 2.68 -25.76 23.92
C MET A 225 1.45 -26.59 24.28
N PHE A 226 0.30 -25.95 24.50
CA PHE A 226 -0.96 -26.65 24.70
C PHE A 226 -1.37 -27.46 23.48
N THR A 227 -1.20 -26.93 22.27
CA THR A 227 -1.67 -27.57 21.03
C THR A 227 -0.80 -28.78 20.67
N TYR A 228 0.53 -28.63 20.72
CA TYR A 228 1.50 -29.60 20.20
C TYR A 228 2.25 -30.39 21.28
N GLY A 229 2.15 -30.00 22.56
CA GLY A 229 2.80 -30.72 23.67
C GLY A 229 4.32 -30.51 23.74
N GLU A 230 4.87 -29.53 23.03
CA GLU A 230 6.30 -29.22 23.04
C GLU A 230 6.55 -27.70 23.14
N PRO A 231 7.70 -27.28 23.72
CA PRO A 231 8.08 -25.88 23.79
C PRO A 231 8.49 -25.34 22.41
N VAL A 232 8.25 -24.03 22.25
CA VAL A 232 8.65 -23.23 21.08
C VAL A 232 10.16 -22.98 21.05
#